data_AF-A0A4Q5QKN3-F1
#
_entry.id   AF-A0A4Q5QKN3-F1
#
_cell.length_a   1.000
_cell.length_b   1.000
_cell.length_c   1.000
_cell.angle_alpha   90.00
_cell.angle_beta   90.00
_cell.angle_gamma   90.00
#
_symmetry.space_group_name_H-M   'P 1'
#
loop_
_entity.id
_entity.type
_entity.pdbx_description
1 polymer ?
#
loop_
_entity_poly.entity_id
_entity_poly.type
_entity_poly.pdbx_seq_one_letter_code
_entity_poly.pdbx_strand_id
1 'polypeptide(L)'
;MIKYCYLAVLAAVVGFGNAAFAQYPVIPEAMEKKADSLLKSIEEKSELQFLKVKPIVDEEAKHGKPYIPWAAKPGDLPQSKIVAFPGAEGGGAYSFGGRGGKVYVVTSLEDSGKGTLREACEQGGARIIVFNVSGIIKLKTPLIIRAPYVTIAGQSAPGDGVCVAGESVWINTHDVVIRYMRFRRGATDVTRRDDAIGGNPVG
;
A
#
# COMPACT_ATOMS: atom_id res chain seq x y z
N MET A 1 79.35 -29.17 -20.25
CA MET A 1 78.52 -28.37 -21.17
C MET A 1 77.31 -29.22 -21.54
N ILE A 2 76.03 -28.86 -21.49
CA ILE A 2 75.22 -27.71 -21.06
C ILE A 2 73.82 -28.33 -20.81
N LYS A 3 73.14 -27.92 -19.72
CA LYS A 3 71.75 -28.26 -19.39
C LYS A 3 70.78 -27.40 -20.22
N TYR A 4 69.73 -27.96 -20.84
CA TYR A 4 68.44 -27.26 -21.12
C TYR A 4 67.32 -28.32 -21.23
N CYS A 5 66.29 -28.37 -20.38
CA CYS A 5 65.20 -27.42 -20.06
C CYS A 5 64.02 -27.41 -21.06
N TYR A 6 62.84 -27.71 -20.50
CA TYR A 6 61.51 -27.14 -20.82
C TYR A 6 60.84 -27.57 -22.15
N LEU A 7 59.51 -27.69 -22.28
CA LEU A 7 58.36 -27.34 -21.46
C LEU A 7 57.16 -28.14 -22.02
N ALA A 8 56.35 -28.79 -21.18
CA ALA A 8 55.02 -29.27 -21.57
C ALA A 8 54.06 -28.08 -21.55
N VAL A 9 53.48 -27.70 -22.69
CA VAL A 9 52.49 -26.62 -22.78
C VAL A 9 51.11 -27.21 -22.51
N LEU A 10 50.61 -26.99 -21.30
CA LEU A 10 49.23 -27.30 -20.90
C LEU A 10 48.41 -26.02 -21.08
N ALA A 11 47.66 -25.93 -22.18
CA ALA A 11 46.80 -24.79 -22.46
C ALA A 11 45.56 -24.85 -21.56
N ALA A 12 45.58 -24.10 -20.45
CA ALA A 12 44.41 -23.88 -19.61
C ALA A 12 43.48 -22.86 -20.29
N VAL A 13 42.38 -23.33 -20.87
CA VAL A 13 41.28 -22.47 -21.32
C VAL A 13 40.56 -21.96 -20.07
N VAL A 14 40.95 -20.78 -19.59
CA VAL A 14 40.23 -20.05 -18.55
C VAL A 14 38.99 -19.46 -19.19
N GLY A 15 37.84 -20.10 -18.99
CA GLY A 15 36.55 -19.52 -19.33
C GLY A 15 36.32 -18.28 -18.48
N PHE A 16 36.35 -17.10 -19.11
CA PHE A 16 35.88 -15.87 -18.48
C PHE A 16 34.37 -15.96 -18.30
N GLY A 17 33.93 -16.29 -17.09
CA GLY A 17 32.55 -16.09 -16.69
C GLY A 17 32.26 -14.60 -16.68
N ASN A 18 31.45 -14.12 -17.62
CA ASN A 18 30.92 -12.77 -17.57
C ASN A 18 30.03 -12.66 -16.33
N ALA A 19 30.52 -11.94 -15.30
CA ALA A 19 29.67 -11.49 -14.21
C ALA A 19 28.65 -10.50 -14.80
N ALA A 20 27.42 -10.95 -15.02
CA ALA A 20 26.32 -10.05 -15.33
C ALA A 20 25.96 -9.28 -14.05
N PHE A 21 26.46 -8.06 -13.92
CA PHE A 21 25.99 -7.15 -12.89
C PHE A 21 24.58 -6.69 -13.27
N ALA A 22 23.59 -6.98 -12.43
CA ALA A 22 22.26 -6.43 -12.59
C ALA A 22 22.36 -4.90 -12.40
N GLN A 23 22.34 -4.15 -13.51
CA GLN A 23 22.41 -2.70 -13.47
C GLN A 23 21.01 -2.14 -13.24
N TYR A 24 20.71 -1.74 -12.00
CA TYR A 24 19.53 -0.91 -11.76
C TYR A 24 19.72 0.46 -12.42
N PRO A 25 18.71 1.02 -13.10
CA PRO A 25 18.82 2.35 -13.71
C PRO A 25 19.11 3.39 -12.64
N VAL A 26 20.18 4.17 -12.83
CA VAL A 26 20.54 5.33 -12.00
C VAL A 26 19.63 6.50 -12.38
N ILE A 27 18.95 7.07 -11.39
CA ILE A 27 18.02 8.20 -11.60
C ILE A 27 18.83 9.51 -11.55
N PRO A 28 18.65 10.46 -12.48
CA PRO A 28 19.27 11.77 -12.39
C PRO A 28 18.79 12.55 -11.15
N GLU A 29 19.70 13.20 -10.43
CA GLU A 29 19.42 13.93 -9.18
C GLU A 29 18.29 14.97 -9.31
N ALA A 30 18.23 15.70 -10.43
CA ALA A 30 17.17 16.68 -10.67
C ALA A 30 15.77 16.03 -10.78
N MET A 31 15.71 14.81 -11.31
CA MET A 31 14.48 14.04 -11.45
C MET A 31 14.04 13.49 -10.08
N GLU A 32 15.00 13.00 -9.30
CA GLU A 32 14.79 12.54 -7.91
C GLU A 32 14.26 13.68 -7.02
N LYS A 33 14.93 14.85 -7.00
CA LYS A 33 14.47 16.01 -6.22
C LYS A 33 13.05 16.46 -6.57
N LYS A 34 12.67 16.37 -7.85
CA LYS A 34 11.32 16.70 -8.29
C LYS A 34 10.30 15.68 -7.77
N ALA A 35 10.63 14.39 -7.83
CA ALA A 35 9.78 13.34 -7.30
C ALA A 35 9.61 13.49 -5.77
N ASP A 36 10.70 13.73 -5.04
CA ASP A 36 10.68 13.95 -3.59
C ASP A 36 9.85 15.17 -3.20
N SER A 37 10.01 16.28 -3.93
CA SER A 37 9.21 17.49 -3.69
C SER A 37 7.72 17.24 -3.93
N LEU A 38 7.37 16.48 -4.98
CA LEU A 38 5.99 16.12 -5.27
C LEU A 38 5.42 15.21 -4.16
N LEU A 39 6.17 14.18 -3.76
CA LEU A 39 5.80 13.27 -2.67
C LEU A 39 5.58 14.01 -1.37
N LYS A 40 6.48 14.92 -1.00
CA LYS A 40 6.31 15.78 0.17
C LYS A 40 5.01 16.56 0.13
N SER A 41 4.67 17.15 -1.01
CA SER A 41 3.39 17.89 -1.17
C SER A 41 2.16 16.99 -1.03
N ILE A 42 2.26 15.72 -1.43
CA ILE A 42 1.19 14.71 -1.30
C ILE A 42 1.04 14.31 0.16
N GLU A 43 2.15 14.07 0.86
CA GLU A 43 2.17 13.74 2.28
C GLU A 43 1.61 14.89 3.13
N GLU A 44 1.99 16.14 2.84
CA GLU A 44 1.44 17.32 3.50
C GLU A 44 -0.08 17.42 3.33
N LYS A 45 -0.60 17.20 2.12
CA LYS A 45 -2.05 17.17 1.87
C LYS A 45 -2.74 16.03 2.63
N SER A 46 -2.12 14.86 2.66
CA SER A 46 -2.62 13.70 3.40
C SER A 46 -2.65 13.96 4.90
N GLU A 47 -1.63 14.62 5.44
CA GLU A 47 -1.57 15.00 6.84
C GLU A 47 -2.63 16.04 7.19
N LEU A 48 -2.78 17.10 6.37
CA LEU A 48 -3.85 18.08 6.55
C LEU A 48 -5.24 17.43 6.53
N GLN A 49 -5.45 16.43 5.67
CA GLN A 49 -6.70 15.68 5.63
C GLN A 49 -6.89 14.82 6.88
N PHE A 50 -5.82 14.16 7.35
CA PHE A 50 -5.86 13.38 8.59
C PHE A 50 -6.15 14.26 9.80
N LEU A 51 -5.55 15.44 9.91
CA LEU A 51 -5.81 16.40 10.99
C LEU A 51 -7.28 16.84 11.03
N LYS A 52 -7.94 16.99 9.87
CA LYS A 52 -9.38 17.30 9.82
C LYS A 52 -10.24 16.17 10.39
N VAL A 53 -9.86 14.92 10.15
CA VAL A 53 -10.64 13.75 10.59
C VAL A 53 -10.19 13.20 11.95
N LYS A 54 -9.05 13.65 12.46
CA LYS A 54 -8.45 13.25 13.74
C LYS A 54 -9.41 13.37 14.93
N PRO A 55 -10.26 14.40 15.06
CA PRO A 55 -11.23 14.47 16.16
C PRO A 55 -12.18 13.27 16.19
N ILE A 56 -12.61 12.77 15.02
CA ILE A 56 -13.48 11.59 14.92
C ILE A 56 -12.73 10.34 15.39
N VAL A 57 -11.46 10.20 15.00
CA VAL A 57 -10.60 9.09 15.43
C VAL A 57 -10.40 9.12 16.95
N ASP A 58 -10.20 10.30 17.53
CA ASP A 58 -10.02 10.48 18.98
C ASP A 58 -11.29 10.20 19.78
N GLU A 59 -12.45 10.55 19.23
CA GLU A 59 -13.73 10.19 19.84
C GLU A 59 -13.95 8.68 19.80
N GLU A 60 -13.73 8.01 18.67
CA GLU A 60 -13.86 6.55 18.60
C GLU A 60 -12.84 5.81 19.48
N ALA A 61 -11.65 6.38 19.68
CA ALA A 61 -10.65 5.85 20.61
C ALA A 61 -11.19 5.72 22.04
N LYS A 62 -11.99 6.70 22.50
CA LYS A 62 -12.66 6.64 23.80
C LYS A 62 -13.72 5.54 23.88
N HIS A 63 -14.27 5.13 22.73
CA HIS A 63 -15.29 4.10 22.61
C HIS A 63 -14.71 2.71 22.29
N GLY A 64 -13.43 2.48 22.61
CA GLY A 64 -12.79 1.16 22.49
C GLY A 64 -12.20 0.86 21.12
N LYS A 65 -12.02 1.87 20.25
CA LYS A 65 -11.31 1.78 18.97
C LYS A 65 -10.08 2.69 18.96
N PRO A 66 -9.07 2.41 19.80
CA PRO A 66 -7.91 3.27 19.93
C PRO A 66 -7.10 3.33 18.63
N TYR A 67 -6.51 4.49 18.33
CA TYR A 67 -5.49 4.63 17.31
C TYR A 67 -4.10 4.51 17.95
N ILE A 68 -3.35 3.47 17.59
CA ILE A 68 -2.07 3.09 18.20
C ILE A 68 -0.99 3.02 17.12
N PRO A 69 -0.45 4.18 16.66
CA PRO A 69 0.51 4.22 15.55
C PRO A 69 1.89 3.62 15.88
N TRP A 70 2.19 3.37 17.15
CA TRP A 70 3.46 2.83 17.62
C TRP A 70 3.43 1.31 17.88
N ALA A 71 2.32 0.62 17.56
CA ALA A 71 2.24 -0.83 17.69
C ALA A 71 3.20 -1.52 16.71
N ALA A 72 3.92 -2.54 17.17
CA ALA A 72 4.94 -3.23 16.39
C ALA A 72 4.61 -4.71 16.15
N LYS A 73 3.71 -5.28 16.95
CA LYS A 73 3.27 -6.67 16.85
C LYS A 73 1.74 -6.74 16.89
N PRO A 74 1.13 -7.82 16.36
CA PRO A 74 -0.32 -7.87 16.29
C PRO A 74 -0.98 -7.84 17.68
N GLY A 75 -0.30 -8.42 18.68
CA GLY A 75 -0.75 -8.41 20.07
C GLY A 75 -0.73 -7.05 20.76
N ASP A 76 -0.05 -6.05 20.20
CA ASP A 76 -0.05 -4.68 20.73
C ASP A 76 -1.37 -3.95 20.39
N LEU A 77 -2.10 -4.47 19.40
CA LEU A 77 -3.39 -3.96 18.96
C LEU A 77 -4.53 -4.76 19.61
N PRO A 78 -5.65 -4.11 19.97
CA PRO A 78 -6.86 -4.82 20.36
C PRO A 78 -7.25 -5.87 19.31
N GLN A 79 -7.58 -7.08 19.75
CA GLN A 79 -8.00 -8.17 18.87
C GLN A 79 -9.49 -8.43 19.01
N SER A 80 -10.17 -8.67 17.88
CA SER A 80 -11.57 -9.03 17.88
C SER A 80 -11.81 -10.45 18.40
N LYS A 81 -12.99 -10.72 18.99
CA LYS A 81 -13.38 -12.07 19.43
C LYS A 81 -13.72 -13.01 18.27
N ILE A 82 -14.03 -12.45 17.11
CA ILE A 82 -14.36 -13.19 15.90
C ILE A 82 -13.41 -12.75 14.80
N VAL A 83 -13.07 -13.68 13.91
CA VAL A 83 -12.21 -13.40 12.76
C VAL A 83 -12.79 -12.29 11.88
N ALA A 84 -11.91 -11.55 11.19
CA ALA A 84 -12.25 -10.42 10.32
C ALA A 84 -13.24 -10.83 9.22
N PHE A 85 -13.07 -12.03 8.68
CA PHE A 85 -13.99 -12.68 7.75
C PHE A 85 -13.87 -14.21 7.85
N PRO A 86 -14.88 -14.98 7.39
CA PRO A 86 -14.79 -16.44 7.37
C PRO A 86 -13.54 -16.92 6.61
N GLY A 87 -12.69 -17.71 7.27
CA GLY A 87 -11.43 -18.19 6.72
C GLY A 87 -10.25 -17.22 6.83
N ALA A 88 -10.34 -16.12 7.60
CA ALA A 88 -9.18 -15.28 7.88
C ALA A 88 -8.18 -16.01 8.80
N GLU A 89 -6.91 -15.98 8.44
CA GLU A 89 -5.80 -16.65 9.13
C GLU A 89 -4.60 -15.70 9.30
N GLY A 90 -3.63 -16.09 10.12
CA GLY A 90 -2.40 -15.32 10.37
C GLY A 90 -2.56 -14.15 11.36
N GLY A 91 -1.54 -13.29 11.45
CA GLY A 91 -1.48 -12.20 12.43
C GLY A 91 -2.58 -11.14 12.30
N GLY A 92 -3.17 -10.99 11.12
CA GLY A 92 -4.29 -10.07 10.86
C GLY A 92 -5.68 -10.70 10.99
N ALA A 93 -5.78 -11.99 11.36
CA ALA A 93 -7.05 -12.73 11.32
C ALA A 93 -8.16 -12.11 12.19
N TYR A 94 -7.78 -11.45 13.30
CA TYR A 94 -8.71 -10.88 14.27
C TYR A 94 -8.79 -9.35 14.21
N SER A 95 -8.35 -8.73 13.11
CA SER A 95 -8.57 -7.30 12.90
C SER A 95 -10.06 -6.96 12.95
N PHE A 96 -10.37 -5.82 13.57
CA PHE A 96 -11.74 -5.29 13.59
C PHE A 96 -12.22 -4.81 12.22
N GLY A 97 -11.29 -4.38 11.36
CA GLY A 97 -11.62 -3.64 10.14
C GLY A 97 -12.59 -2.50 10.44
N GLY A 98 -13.59 -2.31 9.58
CA GLY A 98 -14.63 -1.29 9.71
C GLY A 98 -15.84 -1.67 10.57
N ARG A 99 -15.78 -2.75 11.36
CA ARG A 99 -16.97 -3.29 12.05
C ARG A 99 -17.62 -2.26 12.98
N GLY A 100 -18.96 -2.17 12.93
CA GLY A 100 -19.74 -1.20 13.70
C GLY A 100 -19.51 0.26 13.28
N GLY A 101 -18.87 0.46 12.12
CA GLY A 101 -18.60 1.75 11.53
C GLY A 101 -19.66 2.21 10.53
N LYS A 102 -19.43 3.38 9.94
CA LYS A 102 -20.30 3.95 8.90
C LYS A 102 -20.05 3.28 7.54
N VAL A 103 -21.12 3.08 6.77
CA VAL A 103 -21.00 2.57 5.39
C VAL A 103 -20.78 3.74 4.43
N TYR A 104 -19.74 3.64 3.62
CA TYR A 104 -19.46 4.56 2.51
C TYR A 104 -19.67 3.83 1.19
N VAL A 105 -20.53 4.38 0.35
CA VAL A 105 -20.82 3.82 -0.98
C VAL A 105 -20.04 4.61 -2.02
N VAL A 106 -19.08 3.95 -2.67
CA VAL A 106 -18.35 4.49 -3.81
C VAL A 106 -19.27 4.47 -5.02
N THR A 107 -19.51 5.64 -5.60
CA THR A 107 -20.40 5.86 -6.74
C THR A 107 -19.70 6.48 -7.95
N SER A 108 -18.40 6.76 -7.83
CA SER A 108 -17.58 7.35 -8.88
C SER A 108 -16.23 6.64 -9.02
N LEU A 109 -15.74 6.51 -10.26
CA LEU A 109 -14.41 5.98 -10.59
C LEU A 109 -13.32 7.06 -10.64
N GLU A 110 -13.69 8.32 -10.42
CA GLU A 110 -12.75 9.42 -10.34
C GLU A 110 -11.77 9.26 -9.16
N ASP A 111 -10.59 9.83 -9.30
CA ASP A 111 -9.52 9.75 -8.29
C ASP A 111 -9.86 10.51 -7.00
N SER A 112 -10.58 11.62 -7.09
CA SER A 112 -10.89 12.48 -5.94
C SER A 112 -12.24 13.19 -6.11
N GLY A 113 -12.76 13.70 -5.00
CA GLY A 113 -14.09 14.32 -4.94
C GLY A 113 -15.15 13.38 -4.37
N LYS A 114 -16.39 13.86 -4.37
CA LYS A 114 -17.53 13.20 -3.73
C LYS A 114 -17.85 11.85 -4.39
N GLY A 115 -18.07 10.82 -3.57
CA GLY A 115 -18.44 9.47 -4.01
C GLY A 115 -17.26 8.64 -4.53
N THR A 116 -16.02 9.09 -4.35
CA THR A 116 -14.82 8.37 -4.81
C THR A 116 -14.27 7.45 -3.72
N LEU A 117 -13.46 6.46 -4.12
CA LEU A 117 -12.73 5.61 -3.18
C LEU A 117 -11.80 6.42 -2.27
N ARG A 118 -11.15 7.46 -2.82
CA ARG A 118 -10.25 8.32 -2.05
C ARG A 118 -10.97 9.02 -0.91
N GLU A 119 -12.10 9.67 -1.20
CA GLU A 119 -12.89 10.34 -0.18
C GLU A 119 -13.25 9.38 0.95
N ALA A 120 -13.72 8.17 0.63
CA ALA A 120 -14.11 7.16 1.62
C ALA A 120 -12.91 6.65 2.45
N CYS A 121 -11.76 6.43 1.82
CA CYS A 121 -10.53 6.01 2.50
C CYS A 121 -9.94 7.09 3.40
N GLU A 122 -10.09 8.36 3.05
CA GLU A 122 -9.56 9.50 3.80
C GLU A 122 -10.48 9.98 4.94
N GLN A 123 -11.65 9.37 5.13
CA GLN A 123 -12.50 9.65 6.29
C GLN A 123 -11.94 9.06 7.58
N GLY A 124 -12.24 9.72 8.70
CA GLY A 124 -11.98 9.21 10.04
C GLY A 124 -13.08 8.30 10.54
N GLY A 125 -12.76 7.59 11.63
CA GLY A 125 -13.66 6.63 12.25
C GLY A 125 -13.77 5.32 11.49
N ALA A 126 -14.38 4.34 12.16
CA ALA A 126 -14.57 3.02 11.62
C ALA A 126 -15.51 3.08 10.43
N ARG A 127 -15.13 2.41 9.34
CA ARG A 127 -15.88 2.51 8.09
C ARG A 127 -15.80 1.28 7.21
N ILE A 128 -16.91 0.99 6.56
CA ILE A 128 -17.03 -0.07 5.56
C ILE A 128 -17.26 0.58 4.21
N ILE A 129 -16.35 0.35 3.27
CA ILE A 129 -16.40 0.88 1.92
C ILE A 129 -16.95 -0.20 1.01
N VAL A 130 -18.09 0.11 0.38
CA VAL A 130 -18.77 -0.73 -0.61
C VAL A 130 -18.87 0.03 -1.94
N PHE A 131 -19.12 -0.69 -3.03
CA PHE A 131 -19.06 -0.13 -4.39
C PHE A 131 -20.40 -0.30 -5.10
N ASN A 132 -20.92 0.79 -5.66
CA ASN A 132 -22.04 0.80 -6.61
C ASN A 132 -21.56 1.04 -8.06
N VAL A 133 -20.24 0.95 -8.28
CA VAL A 133 -19.58 1.10 -9.58
C VAL A 133 -18.58 -0.03 -9.76
N SER A 134 -18.28 -0.35 -11.02
CA SER A 134 -17.28 -1.34 -11.40
C SER A 134 -16.35 -0.77 -12.46
N GLY A 135 -15.17 -1.36 -12.61
CA GLY A 135 -14.16 -0.88 -13.55
C GLY A 135 -12.88 -0.41 -12.86
N ILE A 136 -12.16 0.50 -13.51
CA ILE A 136 -10.83 0.93 -13.10
C ILE A 136 -10.89 2.31 -12.47
N ILE A 137 -10.49 2.41 -11.21
CA ILE A 137 -10.23 3.68 -10.52
C ILE A 137 -8.78 4.05 -10.79
N LYS A 138 -8.56 5.07 -11.62
CA LYS A 138 -7.22 5.51 -12.02
C LYS A 138 -6.75 6.64 -11.11
N LEU A 139 -5.93 6.28 -10.13
CA LEU A 139 -5.32 7.20 -9.19
C LEU A 139 -4.33 8.15 -9.90
N LYS A 140 -4.35 9.43 -9.51
CA LYS A 140 -3.39 10.44 -10.01
C LYS A 140 -2.23 10.67 -9.05
N THR A 141 -2.46 10.43 -7.76
CA THR A 141 -1.46 10.45 -6.69
C THR A 141 -1.67 9.24 -5.79
N PRO A 142 -0.68 8.86 -4.95
CA PRO A 142 -0.87 7.81 -3.96
C PRO A 142 -2.13 8.00 -3.12
N LEU A 143 -2.83 6.90 -2.85
CA LEU A 143 -3.96 6.87 -1.92
C LEU A 143 -3.44 6.43 -0.55
N ILE A 144 -3.38 7.35 0.40
CA ILE A 144 -2.78 7.11 1.73
C ILE A 144 -3.88 6.94 2.77
N ILE A 145 -4.01 5.71 3.30
CA ILE A 145 -4.95 5.35 4.34
C ILE A 145 -4.26 5.56 5.70
N ARG A 146 -4.55 6.67 6.37
CA ARG A 146 -4.00 7.03 7.69
C ARG A 146 -4.93 6.68 8.86
N ALA A 147 -6.24 6.83 8.67
CA ALA A 147 -7.22 6.53 9.73
C ALA A 147 -7.49 5.02 9.81
N PRO A 148 -7.38 4.41 11.00
CA PRO A 148 -7.54 2.96 11.21
C PRO A 148 -9.01 2.51 11.04
N TYR A 149 -9.25 1.22 11.27
CA TYR A 149 -10.57 0.60 11.30
C TYR A 149 -11.36 0.74 9.99
N VAL A 150 -10.80 0.20 8.90
CA VAL A 150 -11.45 0.27 7.58
C VAL A 150 -11.61 -1.11 6.96
N THR A 151 -12.78 -1.37 6.37
CA THR A 151 -13.01 -2.53 5.51
C THR A 151 -13.33 -2.07 4.10
N ILE A 152 -12.54 -2.50 3.11
CA ILE A 152 -12.81 -2.30 1.69
C ILE A 152 -13.37 -3.61 1.12
N ALA A 153 -14.67 -3.60 0.83
CA ALA A 153 -15.43 -4.76 0.41
C ALA A 153 -15.65 -4.79 -1.11
N GLY A 154 -14.62 -5.17 -1.86
CA GLY A 154 -14.65 -5.21 -3.34
C GLY A 154 -15.70 -6.14 -3.94
N GLN A 155 -16.17 -7.16 -3.20
CA GLN A 155 -17.23 -8.08 -3.63
C GLN A 155 -18.60 -7.42 -3.77
N SER A 156 -18.77 -6.20 -3.26
CA SER A 156 -20.01 -5.43 -3.43
C SER A 156 -20.11 -4.77 -4.80
N ALA A 157 -19.00 -4.63 -5.52
CA ALA A 157 -19.00 -4.02 -6.84
C ALA A 157 -19.79 -4.88 -7.85
N PRO A 158 -20.59 -4.27 -8.74
CA PRO A 158 -21.28 -4.99 -9.79
C PRO A 158 -20.29 -5.58 -10.83
N GLY A 159 -20.79 -6.51 -11.65
CA GLY A 159 -20.05 -7.04 -12.81
C GLY A 159 -18.67 -7.61 -12.45
N ASP A 160 -17.65 -7.21 -13.20
CA ASP A 160 -16.28 -7.72 -13.05
C ASP A 160 -15.57 -7.21 -11.80
N GLY A 161 -16.19 -6.35 -11.00
CA GLY A 161 -15.61 -5.77 -9.79
C GLY A 161 -14.71 -4.55 -10.04
N VAL A 162 -13.92 -4.16 -9.03
CA VAL A 162 -13.11 -2.92 -9.05
C VAL A 162 -11.62 -3.22 -9.11
N CYS A 163 -10.91 -2.47 -9.95
CA CYS A 163 -9.46 -2.42 -9.99
C CYS A 163 -8.98 -1.01 -9.67
N VAL A 164 -8.04 -0.88 -8.73
CA VAL A 164 -7.34 0.37 -8.48
C VAL A 164 -6.04 0.34 -9.27
N ALA A 165 -5.75 1.41 -10.01
CA ALA A 165 -4.56 1.48 -10.84
C ALA A 165 -3.98 2.89 -10.98
N GLY A 166 -2.80 2.98 -11.59
CA GLY A 166 -2.12 4.24 -11.92
C GLY A 166 -1.12 4.68 -10.86
N GLU A 167 -1.44 4.46 -9.59
CA GLU A 167 -0.59 4.80 -8.43
C GLU A 167 -0.73 3.77 -7.31
N SER A 168 0.09 3.92 -6.27
CA SER A 168 0.10 3.04 -5.10
C SER A 168 -1.01 3.37 -4.10
N VAL A 169 -1.53 2.33 -3.46
CA VAL A 169 -2.34 2.45 -2.24
C VAL A 169 -1.45 2.16 -1.04
N TRP A 170 -1.29 3.15 -0.16
CA TRP A 170 -0.48 3.04 1.05
C TRP A 170 -1.34 2.88 2.28
N ILE A 171 -1.11 1.80 3.00
CA ILE A 171 -1.71 1.52 4.30
C ILE A 171 -0.70 1.99 5.34
N ASN A 172 -0.96 3.15 5.95
CA ASN A 172 -0.10 3.76 6.96
C ASN A 172 -0.82 3.79 8.32
N THR A 173 -1.45 2.67 8.65
CA THR A 173 -2.31 2.54 9.83
C THR A 173 -2.51 1.06 10.16
N HIS A 174 -3.29 0.78 11.20
CA HIS A 174 -3.68 -0.56 11.61
C HIS A 174 -5.18 -0.83 11.36
N ASP A 175 -5.59 -2.08 11.52
CA ASP A 175 -6.97 -2.53 11.35
C ASP A 175 -7.61 -2.25 9.98
N VAL A 176 -6.93 -2.71 8.93
CA VAL A 176 -7.36 -2.57 7.54
C VAL A 176 -7.70 -3.94 6.95
N VAL A 177 -8.94 -4.11 6.50
CA VAL A 177 -9.41 -5.34 5.84
C VAL A 177 -9.73 -5.02 4.38
N ILE A 178 -9.02 -5.63 3.44
CA ILE A 178 -9.26 -5.43 2.00
C ILE A 178 -9.60 -6.78 1.40
N ARG A 179 -10.74 -6.88 0.71
CA ARG A 179 -11.17 -8.14 0.08
C ARG A 179 -11.67 -7.90 -1.34
N TYR A 180 -11.42 -8.88 -2.21
CA TYR A 180 -11.92 -8.93 -3.60
C TYR A 180 -11.63 -7.67 -4.43
N MET A 181 -10.50 -7.03 -4.16
CA MET A 181 -10.00 -5.88 -4.92
C MET A 181 -8.86 -6.33 -5.83
N ARG A 182 -8.70 -5.66 -6.97
CA ARG A 182 -7.50 -5.78 -7.81
C ARG A 182 -6.67 -4.51 -7.70
N PHE A 183 -5.36 -4.65 -7.55
CA PHE A 183 -4.41 -3.54 -7.56
C PHE A 183 -3.42 -3.74 -8.71
N ARG A 184 -3.27 -2.72 -9.55
CA ARG A 184 -2.33 -2.74 -10.68
C ARG A 184 -1.57 -1.44 -10.74
N ARG A 185 -0.25 -1.46 -10.66
CA ARG A 185 0.54 -0.22 -10.68
C ARG A 185 0.25 0.62 -11.92
N GLY A 186 0.23 -0.01 -13.09
CA GLY A 186 -0.19 0.60 -14.36
C GLY A 186 0.78 1.67 -14.94
N ALA A 187 1.55 2.36 -14.10
CA ALA A 187 2.56 3.33 -14.49
C ALA A 187 3.98 2.79 -14.22
N THR A 188 4.88 2.98 -15.19
CA THR A 188 6.31 2.60 -15.10
C THR A 188 7.17 3.85 -14.94
N ASP A 189 6.91 4.64 -13.91
CA ASP A 189 7.76 5.78 -13.58
C ASP A 189 9.04 5.28 -12.89
N VAL A 190 10.20 5.57 -13.50
CA VAL A 190 11.50 5.13 -13.00
C VAL A 190 11.85 5.74 -11.65
N THR A 191 11.27 6.91 -11.33
CA THR A 191 11.46 7.62 -10.06
C THR A 191 10.69 7.00 -8.91
N ARG A 192 9.63 6.24 -9.21
CA ARG A 192 8.71 5.71 -8.20
C ARG A 192 8.44 4.24 -8.47
N ARG A 193 9.20 3.38 -7.80
CA ARG A 193 9.20 1.91 -7.98
C ARG A 193 8.51 1.12 -6.84
N ASP A 194 7.64 1.77 -6.08
CA ASP A 194 6.73 1.13 -5.12
C ASP A 194 5.91 -0.03 -5.72
N ASP A 195 5.19 -0.76 -4.88
CA ASP A 195 4.17 -1.74 -5.29
C ASP A 195 2.80 -1.08 -5.52
N ALA A 196 1.88 -1.79 -6.16
CA ALA A 196 0.49 -1.31 -6.36
C ALA A 196 -0.26 -1.12 -5.04
N ILE A 197 0.12 -1.88 -4.02
CA ILE A 197 -0.36 -1.78 -2.64
C ILE A 197 0.84 -1.96 -1.71
N GLY A 198 0.96 -1.11 -0.70
CA GLY A 198 2.09 -1.11 0.23
C GLY A 198 1.88 -0.11 1.36
N GLY A 199 2.92 0.64 1.73
CA GLY A 199 2.90 1.60 2.82
C GLY A 199 3.65 1.07 4.05
N ASN A 200 3.39 1.71 5.20
CA ASN A 200 3.96 1.33 6.49
C ASN A 200 2.82 0.90 7.44
N PRO A 201 2.25 -0.30 7.26
CA PRO A 201 1.18 -0.78 8.13
C PRO A 201 1.72 -0.98 9.55
N VAL A 202 0.85 -0.75 10.52
CA VAL A 202 1.20 -0.80 11.94
C VAL A 202 0.66 -2.10 12.56
N GLY A 203 1.47 -2.73 13.40
CA GLY A 203 1.18 -4.01 14.06
C GLY A 203 1.92 -5.21 13.50
#